data_AF-A0A1F0Q7P1-F1
#
_entry.id   AF-A0A1F0Q7P1-F1
#
_cell.length_a   1.000
_cell.length_b   1.000
_cell.length_c   1.000
_cell.angle_alpha   90.00
_cell.angle_beta   90.00
_cell.angle_gamma   90.00
#
_symmetry.space_group_name_H-M   'P 1'
#
loop_
_entity.id
_entity.type
_entity.pdbx_description
1 polymer ?
#
loop_
_entity_poly.entity_id
_entity_poly.type
_entity_poly.pdbx_seq_one_letter_code
_entity_poly.pdbx_strand_id
1 'polypeptide(L)'
;MTDNNPWAPPSNEGPERPARSGSILIIALIVLLAVIAGVTWFLMSRSSSETTEQEALFTQVAPSTTTSAESGSTSSKARTTSVETSTAKPVTSKNKPQDRCGTAAEKTRDGIPRPMTLFCNDDWLYLASENSSSFYLYSWGGGEWVPYKNDDVDDTSSIKCWDADRLKADNVPTQIIDDIPLCADNTENVEAQETCDGRYILIVDSLLVPYGESPQSEIDRVKSHYAGVNIMPGTACSSLRSEHDGKQVYAAYYDAGHSVDEVCKLKARYGGNARSLNNNADFSDPC
;
A
#
# COMPACT_ATOMS: atom_id res chain seq x y z
N MET A 1 15.26 -7.81 -77.32
CA MET A 1 15.45 -6.85 -76.21
C MET A 1 14.46 -7.23 -75.13
N THR A 2 15.00 -7.64 -74.00
CA THR A 2 14.34 -8.16 -72.80
C THR A 2 13.84 -7.00 -71.95
N ASP A 3 12.54 -6.97 -71.63
CA ASP A 3 12.01 -6.19 -70.51
C ASP A 3 11.49 -7.17 -69.46
N ASN A 4 12.26 -7.24 -68.36
CA ASN A 4 11.94 -8.00 -67.16
C ASN A 4 11.06 -7.13 -66.26
N ASN A 5 9.87 -7.64 -65.91
CA ASN A 5 9.02 -7.04 -64.88
C ASN A 5 9.39 -7.67 -63.51
N PRO A 6 9.94 -6.90 -62.55
CA PRO A 6 10.20 -7.37 -61.20
C PRO A 6 8.96 -7.11 -60.34
N TRP A 7 8.58 -8.10 -59.52
CA TRP A 7 7.43 -8.14 -58.59
C TRP A 7 6.24 -8.99 -59.06
N ALA A 8 6.45 -10.30 -59.05
CA ALA A 8 5.41 -11.27 -58.73
C ALA A 8 5.66 -11.78 -57.29
N PRO A 9 4.66 -11.83 -56.40
CA PRO A 9 4.83 -12.41 -55.07
C PRO A 9 4.92 -13.95 -55.15
N PRO A 10 5.72 -14.60 -54.28
CA PRO A 10 5.93 -16.04 -54.33
C PRO A 10 4.69 -16.82 -53.88
N SER A 11 4.32 -17.81 -54.69
CA SER A 11 3.39 -18.88 -54.36
C SER A 11 4.01 -19.82 -53.33
N ASN A 12 3.57 -19.71 -52.07
CA ASN A 12 3.91 -20.69 -51.04
C ASN A 12 2.99 -21.90 -51.18
N GLU A 13 3.49 -22.94 -51.85
CA GLU A 13 2.97 -24.30 -51.73
C GLU A 13 3.32 -24.82 -50.31
N GLY A 14 2.32 -24.84 -49.43
CA GLY A 14 2.43 -25.47 -48.11
C GLY A 14 2.28 -26.99 -48.21
N PRO A 15 2.98 -27.78 -47.37
CA PRO A 15 2.96 -29.23 -47.46
C PRO A 15 1.61 -29.83 -47.02
N GLU A 16 1.21 -30.89 -47.72
CA GLU A 16 0.01 -31.68 -47.50
C GLU A 16 -0.10 -32.24 -46.07
N ARG A 17 -1.30 -32.16 -45.48
CA ARG A 17 -1.64 -32.78 -44.18
C ARG A 17 -2.06 -34.25 -44.39
N PRO A 18 -1.48 -35.22 -43.66
CA PRO A 18 -2.12 -36.52 -43.51
C PRO A 18 -3.19 -36.49 -42.41
N ALA A 19 -4.38 -36.98 -42.73
CA ALA A 19 -5.46 -37.23 -41.78
C ALA A 19 -5.24 -38.56 -41.03
N ARG A 20 -5.30 -38.58 -39.69
CA ARG A 20 -5.78 -39.75 -38.93
C ARG A 20 -6.07 -39.48 -37.44
N SER A 21 -7.13 -40.17 -37.02
CA SER A 21 -7.83 -40.31 -35.72
C SER A 21 -7.07 -40.03 -34.41
N GLY A 22 -7.69 -39.24 -33.54
CA GLY A 22 -7.30 -39.06 -32.14
C GLY A 22 -8.50 -39.13 -31.19
N SER A 23 -8.92 -40.35 -30.85
CA SER A 23 -9.76 -40.65 -29.69
C SER A 23 -9.03 -41.78 -28.94
N ILE A 24 -8.77 -41.60 -27.63
CA ILE A 24 -8.35 -42.60 -26.59
C ILE A 24 -7.26 -42.07 -25.61
N LEU A 25 -6.66 -40.89 -25.78
CA LEU A 25 -5.63 -40.40 -24.83
C LEU A 25 -6.10 -39.45 -23.70
N ILE A 26 -7.41 -39.16 -23.59
CA ILE A 26 -7.92 -38.18 -22.60
C ILE A 26 -8.40 -38.83 -21.28
N ILE A 27 -8.59 -40.15 -21.22
CA ILE A 27 -9.16 -40.81 -20.01
C ILE A 27 -8.09 -41.22 -18.99
N ALA A 28 -6.83 -41.42 -19.39
CA ALA A 28 -5.77 -41.85 -18.48
C ALA A 28 -5.25 -40.74 -17.54
N LEU A 29 -5.40 -39.46 -17.91
CA LEU A 29 -4.84 -38.34 -17.16
C LEU A 29 -5.78 -37.85 -16.03
N ILE A 30 -7.09 -38.12 -16.15
CA ILE A 30 -8.08 -37.75 -15.12
C ILE A 30 -8.05 -38.72 -13.93
N VAL A 31 -7.70 -40.01 -14.15
CA VAL A 31 -7.60 -41.00 -13.07
C VAL A 31 -6.37 -40.79 -12.19
N LEU A 32 -5.27 -40.24 -12.73
CA LEU A 32 -4.04 -39.99 -11.96
C LEU A 32 -4.19 -38.81 -10.96
N LEU A 33 -4.99 -37.80 -11.30
CA LEU A 33 -5.21 -36.62 -10.45
C LEU A 33 -6.16 -36.88 -9.27
N ALA A 34 -7.03 -37.89 -9.36
CA ALA A 34 -7.92 -38.27 -8.25
C ALA A 34 -7.21 -39.07 -7.15
N VAL A 35 -6.10 -39.76 -7.44
CA VAL A 35 -5.38 -40.59 -6.47
C VAL A 35 -4.46 -39.75 -5.57
N ILE A 36 -3.94 -38.61 -6.05
CA ILE A 36 -3.02 -37.76 -5.27
C ILE A 36 -3.76 -36.93 -4.21
N ALA A 37 -5.02 -36.57 -4.46
CA ALA A 37 -5.84 -35.83 -3.50
C ALA A 37 -6.36 -36.70 -2.32
N GLY A 38 -6.35 -38.02 -2.44
CA GLY A 38 -6.82 -38.94 -1.39
C GLY A 38 -5.77 -39.33 -0.35
N VAL A 39 -4.48 -39.27 -0.69
CA VAL A 39 -3.40 -39.76 0.19
C VAL A 39 -2.94 -38.70 1.21
N THR A 40 -3.04 -37.41 0.87
CA THR A 40 -2.59 -36.33 1.77
C THR A 40 -3.54 -36.07 2.94
N TRP A 41 -4.84 -36.37 2.80
CA TRP A 41 -5.79 -36.20 3.91
C TRP A 41 -5.76 -37.36 4.93
N PHE A 42 -5.23 -38.52 4.55
CA PHE A 42 -5.21 -39.72 5.41
C PHE A 42 -3.95 -39.86 6.29
N LEU A 43 -2.89 -39.10 6.04
CA LEU A 43 -1.66 -39.14 6.86
C LEU A 43 -1.62 -38.07 7.97
N MET A 44 -2.55 -37.11 8.00
CA MET A 44 -2.63 -36.06 9.03
C MET A 44 -3.52 -36.44 10.24
N SER A 45 -4.06 -37.66 10.29
CA SER A 45 -5.00 -38.11 11.33
C SER A 45 -4.45 -39.21 12.24
N ARG A 46 -3.14 -39.54 12.16
CA ARG A 46 -2.60 -40.72 12.87
C ARG A 46 -1.26 -40.60 13.60
N SER A 47 -0.85 -39.41 14.03
CA SER A 47 0.24 -39.31 15.02
C SER A 47 -0.09 -38.32 16.14
N SER A 48 -0.64 -38.85 17.22
CA SER A 48 -0.60 -38.26 18.57
C SER A 48 0.46 -38.99 19.39
N SER A 49 1.00 -38.29 20.40
CA SER A 49 2.05 -38.64 21.39
C SER A 49 3.50 -38.54 20.86
N GLU A 50 4.47 -37.90 21.53
CA GLU A 50 4.57 -37.38 22.91
C GLU A 50 5.80 -36.43 23.03
N THR A 51 5.72 -35.41 23.89
CA THR A 51 6.79 -34.81 24.72
C THR A 51 7.95 -34.06 23.98
N THR A 52 8.09 -32.74 24.09
CA THR A 52 8.50 -32.04 25.32
C THR A 52 8.08 -30.57 25.24
N GLU A 53 7.23 -30.16 26.18
CA GLU A 53 6.81 -28.79 26.41
C GLU A 53 7.87 -28.04 27.22
N GLN A 54 8.27 -26.86 26.76
CA GLN A 54 8.71 -25.77 27.62
C GLN A 54 7.80 -24.58 27.33
N GLU A 55 6.64 -24.60 27.98
CA GLU A 55 5.77 -23.44 28.09
C GLU A 55 6.50 -22.34 28.89
N ALA A 56 6.73 -21.20 28.25
CA ALA A 56 6.95 -19.96 29.00
C ALA A 56 5.59 -19.50 29.53
N LEU A 57 5.36 -19.78 30.82
CA LEU A 57 4.29 -19.27 31.66
C LEU A 57 4.18 -17.74 31.58
N PHE A 58 3.19 -17.23 30.86
CA PHE A 58 2.71 -15.85 31.07
C PHE A 58 1.79 -15.83 32.30
N THR A 59 2.32 -15.33 33.41
CA THR A 59 1.50 -14.94 34.56
C THR A 59 0.73 -13.68 34.18
N GLN A 60 -0.55 -13.82 33.85
CA GLN A 60 -1.44 -12.66 33.71
C GLN A 60 -1.68 -12.06 35.10
N VAL A 61 -1.12 -10.88 35.35
CA VAL A 61 -1.54 -10.04 36.48
C VAL A 61 -2.77 -9.27 36.03
N ALA A 62 -3.91 -9.55 36.66
CA ALA A 62 -5.16 -8.85 36.44
C ALA A 62 -5.01 -7.34 36.77
N PRO A 63 -5.55 -6.42 35.94
CA PRO A 63 -5.67 -5.03 36.35
C PRO A 63 -6.77 -4.90 37.40
N SER A 64 -6.41 -4.37 38.56
CA SER A 64 -7.36 -3.95 39.60
C SER A 64 -8.24 -2.81 39.07
N THR A 65 -9.54 -3.07 39.00
CA THR A 65 -10.57 -2.05 38.79
C THR A 65 -10.61 -1.12 40.00
N THR A 66 -10.30 0.15 39.81
CA THR A 66 -10.72 1.22 40.74
C THR A 66 -11.81 2.03 40.07
N THR A 67 -13.03 1.75 40.52
CA THR A 67 -14.22 2.58 40.37
C THR A 67 -13.98 3.94 41.02
N SER A 68 -14.15 5.02 40.26
CA SER A 68 -14.56 6.32 40.80
C SER A 68 -15.66 6.87 39.92
N ALA A 69 -16.89 6.68 40.40
CA ALA A 69 -18.02 7.52 40.04
C ALA A 69 -17.94 8.78 40.89
N GLU A 70 -18.02 9.96 40.28
CA GLU A 70 -18.53 11.13 40.98
C GLU A 70 -19.49 11.92 40.10
N SER A 71 -20.67 12.05 40.67
CA SER A 71 -21.86 12.71 40.18
C SER A 71 -21.75 14.21 40.45
N GLY A 72 -22.17 15.04 39.50
CA GLY A 72 -22.14 16.50 39.64
C GLY A 72 -23.21 17.16 38.78
N SER A 73 -24.47 16.98 39.16
CA SER A 73 -25.61 17.73 38.62
C SER A 73 -25.57 19.18 39.08
N THR A 74 -25.67 20.17 38.18
CA THR A 74 -26.36 21.44 38.49
C THR A 74 -26.94 22.09 37.24
N SER A 75 -28.16 22.58 37.41
CA SER A 75 -29.14 23.03 36.43
C SER A 75 -28.97 24.50 36.01
N SER A 76 -29.37 24.77 34.76
CA SER A 76 -30.08 25.96 34.23
C SER A 76 -29.58 27.38 34.53
N LYS A 77 -29.29 28.14 33.45
CA LYS A 77 -29.94 29.44 33.24
C LYS A 77 -29.94 29.89 31.77
N ALA A 78 -31.13 29.90 31.18
CA ALA A 78 -31.43 30.65 29.97
C ALA A 78 -31.30 32.16 30.24
N ARG A 79 -30.69 32.89 29.30
CA ARG A 79 -30.82 34.34 29.21
C ARG A 79 -31.05 34.75 27.76
N THR A 80 -32.33 34.91 27.44
CA THR A 80 -32.84 35.69 26.32
C THR A 80 -32.34 37.13 26.43
N THR A 81 -31.79 37.70 25.35
CA THR A 81 -31.78 39.16 25.15
C THR A 81 -31.95 39.46 23.67
N SER A 82 -32.90 40.36 23.43
CA SER A 82 -33.46 40.81 22.18
C SER A 82 -32.45 41.45 21.22
N VAL A 83 -32.58 41.04 19.96
CA VAL A 83 -32.69 41.85 18.73
C VAL A 83 -32.31 43.33 18.84
N GLU A 84 -31.27 43.71 18.10
CA GLU A 84 -31.16 45.05 17.52
C GLU A 84 -31.22 44.94 15.99
N THR A 85 -32.28 45.52 15.43
CA THR A 85 -32.55 45.62 14.01
C THR A 85 -31.67 46.70 13.40
N SER A 86 -30.81 46.33 12.46
CA SER A 86 -30.20 47.30 11.53
C SER A 86 -30.59 46.93 10.10
N THR A 87 -31.45 47.76 9.54
CA THR A 87 -31.97 47.70 8.18
C THR A 87 -30.84 47.96 7.18
N ALA A 88 -30.33 46.90 6.55
CA ALA A 88 -29.57 47.00 5.30
C ALA A 88 -30.37 46.33 4.17
N LYS A 89 -30.55 47.06 3.07
CA LYS A 89 -31.17 46.63 1.81
C LYS A 89 -30.56 45.31 1.28
N PRO A 90 -31.32 44.49 0.52
CA PRO A 90 -30.89 43.16 0.13
C PRO A 90 -29.80 43.26 -0.94
N VAL A 91 -28.62 42.71 -0.64
CA VAL A 91 -27.64 42.34 -1.66
C VAL A 91 -27.78 40.84 -1.87
N THR A 92 -28.37 40.48 -3.00
CA THR A 92 -28.49 39.09 -3.44
C THR A 92 -27.10 38.54 -3.81
N SER A 93 -26.84 37.31 -3.32
CA SER A 93 -25.82 36.34 -3.74
C SER A 93 -24.41 36.46 -3.13
N LYS A 94 -24.04 35.47 -2.31
CA LYS A 94 -23.06 34.44 -2.69
C LYS A 94 -23.16 33.21 -1.78
N ASN A 95 -22.99 32.05 -2.42
CA ASN A 95 -23.17 30.67 -1.95
C ASN A 95 -22.83 30.37 -0.48
N LYS A 96 -23.71 29.60 0.17
CA LYS A 96 -23.37 28.73 1.29
C LYS A 96 -22.19 27.84 0.87
N PRO A 97 -21.21 27.53 1.75
CA PRO A 97 -20.20 26.52 1.44
C PRO A 97 -20.93 25.23 1.04
N GLN A 98 -20.82 24.86 -0.23
CA GLN A 98 -21.31 23.57 -0.68
C GLN A 98 -20.29 22.55 -0.17
N ASP A 99 -20.76 21.58 0.60
CA ASP A 99 -20.03 20.35 0.89
C ASP A 99 -19.87 19.59 -0.42
N ARG A 100 -18.67 19.65 -1.00
CA ARG A 100 -18.32 19.04 -2.29
C ARG A 100 -17.84 17.60 -2.10
N CYS A 101 -17.49 17.22 -0.87
CA CYS A 101 -17.14 15.87 -0.48
C CYS A 101 -18.35 14.93 -0.33
N GLY A 102 -19.57 15.47 -0.28
CA GLY A 102 -20.82 14.72 -0.33
C GLY A 102 -21.20 14.26 -1.74
N THR A 103 -22.43 14.54 -2.15
CA THR A 103 -23.03 14.02 -3.41
C THR A 103 -22.22 14.32 -4.67
N ALA A 104 -21.48 15.44 -4.72
CA ALA A 104 -20.63 15.75 -5.86
C ALA A 104 -19.47 14.76 -5.99
N ALA A 105 -18.81 14.38 -4.88
CA ALA A 105 -17.77 13.36 -4.88
C ALA A 105 -18.33 11.95 -5.16
N GLU A 106 -19.53 11.63 -4.66
CA GLU A 106 -20.20 10.36 -4.96
C GLU A 106 -20.42 10.16 -6.47
N LYS A 107 -20.88 11.20 -7.17
CA LYS A 107 -21.03 11.18 -8.63
C LYS A 107 -19.71 10.88 -9.35
N THR A 108 -18.59 11.41 -8.87
CA THR A 108 -17.26 11.12 -9.42
C THR A 108 -16.87 9.66 -9.19
N ARG A 109 -17.19 9.12 -8.02
CA ARG A 109 -16.89 7.74 -7.62
C ARG A 109 -17.64 6.70 -8.45
N ASP A 110 -18.86 6.99 -8.90
CA ASP A 110 -19.65 6.06 -9.73
C ASP A 110 -18.94 5.63 -11.04
N GLY A 111 -18.00 6.45 -11.54
CA GLY A 111 -17.19 6.13 -12.72
C GLY A 111 -15.97 5.24 -12.46
N ILE A 112 -15.69 4.91 -11.20
CA ILE A 112 -14.47 4.21 -10.78
C ILE A 112 -14.84 2.84 -10.19
N PRO A 113 -14.23 1.73 -10.64
CA PRO A 113 -14.45 0.42 -10.03
C PRO A 113 -13.99 0.39 -8.57
N ARG A 114 -14.88 0.00 -7.66
CA ARG A 114 -14.62 -0.13 -6.20
C ARG A 114 -13.85 1.08 -5.62
N PRO A 115 -14.45 2.28 -5.62
CA PRO A 115 -13.74 3.50 -5.27
C PRO A 115 -13.60 3.68 -3.76
N MET A 116 -12.36 3.89 -3.32
CA MET A 116 -12.01 4.35 -1.97
C MET A 116 -11.71 5.84 -2.01
N THR A 117 -12.26 6.60 -1.05
CA THR A 117 -11.85 7.99 -0.82
C THR A 117 -10.67 7.99 0.13
N LEU A 118 -9.51 8.43 -0.36
CA LEU A 118 -8.31 8.58 0.45
C LEU A 118 -8.27 9.96 1.13
N PHE A 119 -8.70 11.01 0.41
CA PHE A 119 -8.76 12.36 0.94
C PHE A 119 -9.84 13.21 0.27
N CYS A 120 -10.47 14.10 1.02
CA CYS A 120 -11.34 15.15 0.48
C CYS A 120 -11.37 16.39 1.39
N ASN A 121 -11.17 17.59 0.82
CA ASN A 121 -11.22 18.86 1.55
C ASN A 121 -11.96 19.99 0.81
N ASP A 122 -13.00 19.64 0.08
CA ASP A 122 -13.79 20.53 -0.79
C ASP A 122 -13.04 21.13 -2.00
N ASP A 123 -11.72 21.28 -1.96
CA ASP A 123 -10.94 21.77 -3.11
C ASP A 123 -10.23 20.63 -3.86
N TRP A 124 -9.88 19.57 -3.15
CA TRP A 124 -9.23 18.38 -3.68
C TRP A 124 -9.98 17.11 -3.28
N LEU A 125 -10.01 16.16 -4.21
CA LEU A 125 -10.55 14.82 -4.00
C LEU A 125 -9.55 13.80 -4.53
N TYR A 126 -9.07 12.94 -3.64
CA TYR A 126 -8.11 11.88 -3.96
C TYR A 126 -8.74 10.51 -3.72
N LEU A 127 -8.77 9.71 -4.78
CA LEU A 127 -9.43 8.40 -4.81
C LEU A 127 -8.44 7.32 -5.24
N ALA A 128 -8.72 6.10 -4.81
CA ALA A 128 -8.10 4.89 -5.32
C ALA A 128 -9.17 3.83 -5.64
N SER A 129 -8.78 2.81 -6.40
CA SER A 129 -9.60 1.61 -6.57
C SER A 129 -9.13 0.51 -5.62
N GLU A 130 -10.05 -0.12 -4.90
CA GLU A 130 -9.72 -1.26 -4.04
C GLU A 130 -9.00 -2.37 -4.82
N ASN A 131 -7.96 -2.94 -4.20
CA ASN A 131 -7.15 -4.02 -4.75
C ASN A 131 -6.60 -3.71 -6.16
N SER A 132 -6.21 -2.46 -6.40
CA SER A 132 -5.48 -2.07 -7.61
C SER A 132 -4.47 -0.95 -7.31
N SER A 133 -3.60 -0.67 -8.29
CA SER A 133 -2.67 0.45 -8.29
C SER A 133 -3.24 1.69 -9.00
N SER A 134 -4.57 1.80 -9.10
CA SER A 134 -5.23 2.90 -9.81
C SER A 134 -5.54 4.05 -8.85
N PHE A 135 -4.90 5.18 -9.11
CA PHE A 135 -5.08 6.42 -8.36
C PHE A 135 -5.73 7.50 -9.23
N TYR A 136 -6.56 8.33 -8.61
CA TYR A 136 -7.28 9.40 -9.27
C TYR A 136 -7.28 10.66 -8.41
N LEU A 137 -6.72 11.74 -8.94
CA LEU A 137 -6.72 13.05 -8.31
C LEU A 137 -7.68 13.98 -9.05
N TYR A 138 -8.47 14.75 -8.30
CA TYR A 138 -9.40 15.73 -8.83
C TYR A 138 -9.25 17.06 -8.09
N SER A 139 -9.40 18.14 -8.84
CA SER A 139 -9.52 19.50 -8.31
C SER A 139 -10.96 20.01 -8.52
N TRP A 140 -11.47 20.80 -7.59
CA TRP A 140 -12.78 21.42 -7.77
C TRP A 140 -12.71 22.59 -8.74
N GLY A 141 -13.52 22.56 -9.81
CA GLY A 141 -13.55 23.61 -10.82
C GLY A 141 -14.86 23.63 -11.60
N GLY A 142 -15.39 24.82 -11.90
CA GLY A 142 -16.58 24.93 -12.75
C GLY A 142 -17.87 24.34 -12.15
N GLY A 143 -17.89 24.00 -10.86
CA GLY A 143 -19.04 23.38 -10.19
C GLY A 143 -19.04 21.85 -10.21
N GLU A 144 -17.94 21.22 -10.61
CA GLU A 144 -17.75 19.78 -10.56
C GLU A 144 -16.30 19.39 -10.23
N TRP A 145 -16.08 18.11 -9.95
CA TRP A 145 -14.75 17.55 -9.79
C TRP A 145 -14.11 17.36 -11.17
N VAL A 146 -13.02 18.07 -11.41
CA VAL A 146 -12.27 17.99 -12.66
C VAL A 146 -11.04 17.09 -12.46
N PRO A 147 -10.81 16.07 -13.32
CA PRO A 147 -9.62 15.24 -13.21
C PRO A 147 -8.34 16.09 -13.28
N TYR A 148 -7.48 15.92 -12.28
CA TYR A 148 -6.16 16.53 -12.26
C TYR A 148 -5.18 15.62 -13.00
N LYS A 149 -4.62 16.13 -14.10
CA LYS A 149 -3.85 15.35 -15.08
C LYS A 149 -2.57 14.81 -14.44
N ASN A 150 -2.26 13.53 -14.64
CA ASN A 150 -0.95 12.97 -14.28
C ASN A 150 0.15 13.47 -15.23
N ASP A 151 1.40 13.45 -14.77
CA ASP A 151 2.55 13.90 -15.57
C ASP A 151 3.05 12.81 -16.48
N ASP A 152 3.21 11.61 -15.91
CA ASP A 152 3.67 10.44 -16.65
C ASP A 152 2.97 9.17 -16.18
N VAL A 153 3.29 8.08 -16.86
CA VAL A 153 2.93 6.72 -16.48
C VAL A 153 4.23 5.93 -16.38
N ASP A 154 4.47 5.28 -15.24
CA ASP A 154 5.62 4.40 -15.11
C ASP A 154 5.49 3.23 -16.10
N ASP A 155 6.46 3.10 -17.02
CA ASP A 155 6.43 2.12 -18.12
C ASP A 155 6.40 0.66 -17.62
N THR A 156 6.87 0.41 -16.39
CA THR A 156 6.98 -0.96 -15.85
C THR A 156 5.73 -1.41 -15.10
N SER A 157 5.09 -0.49 -14.39
CA SER A 157 3.96 -0.74 -13.49
C SER A 157 2.64 -0.21 -14.05
N SER A 158 2.68 0.61 -15.11
CA SER A 158 1.54 1.34 -15.66
C SER A 158 0.83 2.24 -14.64
N ILE A 159 1.53 2.60 -13.56
CA ILE A 159 1.02 3.47 -12.50
C ILE A 159 1.16 4.92 -12.97
N LYS A 160 0.08 5.69 -12.85
CA LYS A 160 0.11 7.13 -13.11
C LYS A 160 0.91 7.81 -12.00
N CYS A 161 1.76 8.76 -12.38
CA CYS A 161 2.57 9.51 -11.44
C CYS A 161 2.38 11.02 -11.61
N TRP A 162 2.71 11.78 -10.56
CA TRP A 162 2.62 13.23 -10.54
C TRP A 162 3.95 13.88 -10.14
N ASP A 163 4.29 15.00 -10.76
CA ASP A 163 5.43 15.84 -10.42
C ASP A 163 5.19 16.55 -9.09
N ALA A 164 6.10 16.36 -8.14
CA ALA A 164 5.93 16.87 -6.78
C ALA A 164 5.91 18.40 -6.73
N ASP A 165 6.71 19.06 -7.56
CA ASP A 165 6.83 20.51 -7.56
C ASP A 165 5.62 21.18 -8.20
N ARG A 166 5.01 20.55 -9.20
CA ARG A 166 3.73 20.98 -9.75
C ARG A 166 2.59 20.84 -8.73
N LEU A 167 2.52 19.70 -8.02
CA LEU A 167 1.52 19.52 -6.96
C LEU A 167 1.64 20.62 -5.89
N LYS A 168 2.86 20.94 -5.46
CA LYS A 168 3.12 22.04 -4.52
C LYS A 168 2.72 23.40 -5.10
N ALA A 169 3.08 23.68 -6.35
CA ALA A 169 2.76 24.94 -7.02
C ALA A 169 1.25 25.17 -7.15
N ASP A 170 0.49 24.08 -7.34
CA ASP A 170 -0.97 24.12 -7.45
C ASP A 170 -1.70 24.07 -6.10
N ASN A 171 -0.96 24.11 -4.98
CA ASN A 171 -1.49 24.06 -3.61
C ASN A 171 -2.28 22.77 -3.31
N VAL A 172 -1.80 21.64 -3.82
CA VAL A 172 -2.26 20.32 -3.41
C VAL A 172 -1.88 20.10 -1.93
N PRO A 173 -2.80 19.63 -1.08
CA PRO A 173 -2.51 19.32 0.32
C PRO A 173 -1.33 18.35 0.46
N THR A 174 -0.45 18.61 1.43
CA THR A 174 0.73 17.76 1.68
C THR A 174 0.36 16.31 1.95
N GLN A 175 -0.79 16.06 2.60
CA GLN A 175 -1.32 14.71 2.83
C GLN A 175 -1.55 13.93 1.53
N ILE A 176 -1.93 14.60 0.43
CA ILE A 176 -2.02 13.94 -0.87
C ILE A 176 -0.62 13.76 -1.46
N ILE A 177 0.25 14.77 -1.36
CA ILE A 177 1.62 14.73 -1.89
C ILE A 177 2.42 13.57 -1.28
N ASP A 178 2.25 13.31 0.01
CA ASP A 178 2.96 12.26 0.75
C ASP A 178 2.48 10.84 0.36
N ASP A 179 1.23 10.70 -0.11
CA ASP A 179 0.59 9.40 -0.38
C ASP A 179 0.45 9.09 -1.90
N ILE A 180 0.51 10.09 -2.77
CA ILE A 180 0.32 9.92 -4.22
C ILE A 180 1.59 9.44 -4.90
N PRO A 181 1.53 8.52 -5.90
CA PRO A 181 2.71 8.14 -6.66
C PRO A 181 3.34 9.36 -7.35
N LEU A 182 4.58 9.66 -7.00
CA LEU A 182 5.34 10.73 -7.64
C LEU A 182 6.06 10.19 -8.87
N CYS A 183 6.23 11.04 -9.87
CA CYS A 183 7.11 10.68 -10.97
C CYS A 183 8.54 10.64 -10.45
N ALA A 184 9.34 9.71 -10.97
CA ALA A 184 10.74 9.63 -10.64
C ALA A 184 11.43 10.93 -11.08
N ASP A 185 11.54 11.89 -10.17
CA ASP A 185 12.39 13.03 -10.35
C ASP A 185 13.82 12.52 -10.27
N ASN A 186 14.72 12.98 -11.14
CA ASN A 186 16.16 12.68 -11.00
C ASN A 186 16.75 13.16 -9.64
N THR A 187 15.93 13.79 -8.80
CA THR A 187 16.15 14.21 -7.41
C THR A 187 15.82 13.13 -6.37
N GLU A 188 15.07 12.06 -6.70
CA GLU A 188 14.89 10.88 -5.82
C GLU A 188 16.21 10.16 -5.51
N ASN A 189 17.24 10.41 -6.32
CA ASN A 189 18.58 9.89 -6.07
C ASN A 189 19.29 10.56 -4.88
N VAL A 190 18.76 11.57 -4.19
CA VAL A 190 19.48 12.15 -3.03
C VAL A 190 19.01 11.55 -1.70
N GLU A 191 17.70 11.53 -1.41
CA GLU A 191 17.20 10.92 -0.16
C GLU A 191 17.25 9.37 -0.17
N ALA A 192 17.04 8.74 -1.33
CA ALA A 192 17.22 7.29 -1.46
C ALA A 192 18.70 6.89 -1.44
N GLN A 193 19.64 7.72 -1.94
CA GLN A 193 21.07 7.43 -1.81
C GLN A 193 21.56 7.63 -0.37
N GLU A 194 21.06 8.62 0.36
CA GLU A 194 21.41 8.78 1.78
C GLU A 194 20.83 7.66 2.65
N THR A 195 19.64 7.15 2.31
CA THR A 195 19.02 6.06 3.08
C THR A 195 19.63 4.70 2.74
N CYS A 196 20.00 4.48 1.48
CA CYS A 196 20.56 3.22 0.95
C CYS A 196 22.07 3.30 0.74
N ASP A 197 22.76 3.85 1.74
CA ASP A 197 24.20 4.12 1.77
C ASP A 197 25.09 2.88 2.04
N GLY A 198 24.49 1.68 2.12
CA GLY A 198 25.18 0.44 2.43
C GLY A 198 25.32 0.14 3.93
N ARG A 199 24.69 0.92 4.82
CA ARG A 199 24.64 0.57 6.25
C ARG A 199 23.85 -0.69 6.51
N TYR A 200 24.23 -1.39 7.56
CA TYR A 200 23.57 -2.59 8.03
C TYR A 200 22.49 -2.25 9.03
N ILE A 201 21.35 -2.90 8.90
CA ILE A 201 20.25 -2.84 9.85
C ILE A 201 19.87 -4.25 10.29
N LEU A 202 19.36 -4.35 11.51
CA LEU A 202 18.68 -5.55 11.97
C LEU A 202 17.17 -5.34 11.93
N ILE A 203 16.47 -6.05 11.05
CA ILE A 203 15.01 -6.06 11.02
C ILE A 203 14.51 -7.04 12.07
N VAL A 204 13.79 -6.53 13.07
CA VAL A 204 13.25 -7.31 14.21
C VAL A 204 11.77 -7.59 14.10
N ASP A 205 11.03 -6.80 13.32
CA ASP A 205 9.61 -7.03 12.98
C ASP A 205 9.31 -6.42 11.59
N SER A 206 8.26 -6.94 10.94
CA SER A 206 7.75 -6.43 9.68
C SER A 206 6.27 -6.09 9.83
N LEU A 207 5.94 -4.81 9.77
CA LEU A 207 4.56 -4.35 9.83
C LEU A 207 3.90 -4.60 8.48
N LEU A 208 2.73 -5.22 8.48
CA LEU A 208 1.95 -5.51 7.27
C LEU A 208 0.68 -4.66 7.28
N VAL A 209 0.68 -3.60 6.49
CA VAL A 209 -0.38 -2.59 6.48
C VAL A 209 -1.15 -2.69 5.17
N PRO A 210 -2.48 -2.92 5.20
CA PRO A 210 -3.30 -2.88 3.99
C PRO A 210 -3.15 -1.55 3.25
N TYR A 211 -3.26 -1.57 1.92
CA TYR A 211 -3.26 -0.34 1.14
C TYR A 211 -4.45 0.55 1.53
N GLY A 212 -4.18 1.85 1.70
CA GLY A 212 -5.18 2.84 2.12
C GLY A 212 -5.45 2.88 3.64
N GLU A 213 -4.75 2.09 4.44
CA GLU A 213 -4.80 2.15 5.90
C GLU A 213 -3.56 2.85 6.49
N SER A 214 -3.75 3.51 7.64
CA SER A 214 -2.65 4.14 8.37
C SER A 214 -1.78 3.10 9.08
N PRO A 215 -0.44 3.20 9.03
CA PRO A 215 0.46 2.29 9.73
C PRO A 215 0.53 2.53 11.25
N GLN A 216 -0.11 3.58 11.77
CA GLN A 216 0.17 4.10 13.11
C GLN A 216 -0.10 3.08 14.24
N SER A 217 -1.17 2.29 14.14
CA SER A 217 -1.50 1.25 15.14
C SER A 217 -0.42 0.17 15.23
N GLU A 218 0.11 -0.26 14.08
CA GLU A 218 1.20 -1.24 14.01
C GLU A 218 2.52 -0.64 14.48
N ILE A 219 2.79 0.63 14.16
CA ILE A 219 3.96 1.37 14.66
C ILE A 219 3.93 1.46 16.19
N ASP A 220 2.77 1.80 16.77
CA ASP A 220 2.61 1.91 18.22
C ASP A 220 2.79 0.53 18.90
N ARG A 221 2.22 -0.53 18.31
CA ARG A 221 2.42 -1.91 18.76
C ARG A 221 3.91 -2.26 18.80
N VAL A 222 4.62 -2.05 17.70
CA VAL A 222 6.04 -2.41 17.58
C VAL A 222 6.91 -1.58 18.52
N LYS A 223 6.70 -0.26 18.61
CA LYS A 223 7.45 0.62 19.51
C LYS A 223 7.20 0.33 20.99
N SER A 224 6.02 -0.19 21.35
CA SER A 224 5.73 -0.64 22.72
C SER A 224 6.50 -1.90 23.11
N HIS A 225 6.88 -2.74 22.13
CA HIS A 225 7.58 -4.00 22.35
C HIS A 225 9.10 -3.87 22.18
N TYR A 226 9.56 -3.07 21.22
CA TYR A 226 10.97 -2.86 20.90
C TYR A 226 11.38 -1.42 21.20
N ALA A 227 12.04 -1.22 22.35
CA ALA A 227 12.50 0.10 22.76
C ALA A 227 13.62 0.62 21.83
N GLY A 228 13.45 1.83 21.30
CA GLY A 228 14.44 2.48 20.42
C GLY A 228 14.46 1.95 18.99
N VAL A 229 13.43 1.19 18.58
CA VAL A 229 13.28 0.70 17.21
C VAL A 229 12.92 1.85 16.25
N ASN A 230 13.52 1.83 15.06
CA ASN A 230 13.19 2.71 13.96
C ASN A 230 12.20 2.01 13.01
N ILE A 231 11.42 2.80 12.27
CA ILE A 231 10.48 2.29 11.27
C ILE A 231 10.88 2.89 9.92
N MET A 232 10.95 2.06 8.88
CA MET A 232 11.21 2.49 7.51
C MET A 232 10.27 1.75 6.55
N PRO A 233 9.66 2.44 5.56
CA PRO A 233 8.86 1.75 4.56
C PRO A 233 9.72 0.81 3.72
N GLY A 234 9.15 -0.32 3.32
CA GLY A 234 9.84 -1.33 2.50
C GLY A 234 10.19 -0.85 1.08
N THR A 235 9.66 0.31 0.68
CA THR A 235 10.01 1.00 -0.57
C THR A 235 11.27 1.85 -0.45
N ALA A 236 11.81 2.07 0.76
CA ALA A 236 12.94 2.98 0.96
C ALA A 236 14.23 2.52 0.27
N CYS A 237 14.49 1.22 0.22
CA CYS A 237 15.62 0.61 -0.48
C CYS A 237 15.17 -0.69 -1.14
N SER A 238 15.68 -1.02 -2.33
CA SER A 238 15.26 -2.26 -3.02
C SER A 238 15.69 -3.56 -2.32
N SER A 239 16.68 -3.47 -1.43
CA SER A 239 17.06 -4.51 -0.46
C SER A 239 16.01 -4.75 0.65
N LEU A 240 15.02 -3.89 0.76
CA LEU A 240 13.84 -4.10 1.59
C LEU A 240 12.69 -4.62 0.75
N ARG A 241 11.83 -5.41 1.38
CA ARG A 241 10.61 -5.91 0.73
C ARG A 241 9.56 -4.82 0.83
N SER A 242 9.02 -4.35 -0.28
CA SER A 242 7.95 -3.34 -0.33
C SER A 242 6.57 -3.90 -0.03
N GLU A 243 6.31 -5.16 -0.40
CA GLU A 243 5.00 -5.79 -0.27
C GLU A 243 5.09 -7.26 0.18
N HIS A 244 4.11 -7.70 0.96
CA HIS A 244 3.88 -9.11 1.24
C HIS A 244 2.37 -9.39 1.34
N ASP A 245 1.88 -10.39 0.62
CA ASP A 245 0.47 -10.81 0.58
C ASP A 245 -0.51 -9.64 0.30
N GLY A 246 -0.16 -8.75 -0.63
CA GLY A 246 -0.99 -7.59 -0.99
C GLY A 246 -1.03 -6.48 0.07
N LYS A 247 -0.12 -6.51 1.05
CA LYS A 247 0.02 -5.49 2.09
C LYS A 247 1.37 -4.79 1.99
N GLN A 248 1.36 -3.49 2.27
CA GLN A 248 2.57 -2.69 2.39
C GLN A 248 3.40 -3.18 3.58
N VAL A 249 4.70 -3.29 3.37
CA VAL A 249 5.64 -3.73 4.41
C VAL A 249 6.39 -2.53 4.96
N TYR A 250 6.48 -2.41 6.29
CA TYR A 250 7.42 -1.51 6.96
C TYR A 250 8.40 -2.33 7.80
N ALA A 251 9.70 -2.04 7.67
CA ALA A 251 10.74 -2.65 8.48
C ALA A 251 10.82 -1.95 9.83
N ALA A 252 10.68 -2.71 10.92
CA ALA A 252 11.07 -2.28 12.25
C ALA A 252 12.51 -2.72 12.51
N TYR A 253 13.42 -1.77 12.74
CA TYR A 253 14.84 -2.07 12.73
C TYR A 253 15.68 -1.33 13.77
N TYR A 254 16.84 -1.92 14.08
CA TYR A 254 17.97 -1.25 14.73
C TYR A 254 19.07 -0.95 13.71
N ASP A 255 19.65 0.24 13.80
CA ASP A 255 20.76 0.67 12.95
C ASP A 255 22.09 0.14 13.52
N ALA A 256 22.91 -0.50 12.69
CA ALA A 256 24.23 -1.02 13.04
C ALA A 256 25.37 -0.26 12.36
N GLY A 257 25.07 0.81 11.61
CA GLY A 257 26.02 1.50 10.75
C GLY A 257 26.67 0.57 9.73
N HIS A 258 27.90 0.84 9.32
CA HIS A 258 28.62 0.02 8.34
C HIS A 258 29.42 -1.15 8.94
N SER A 259 28.97 -1.70 10.09
CA SER A 259 29.67 -2.82 10.75
C SER A 259 28.86 -4.12 10.69
N VAL A 260 29.38 -5.11 9.97
CA VAL A 260 28.83 -6.48 9.97
C VAL A 260 28.87 -7.08 11.38
N ASP A 261 29.97 -6.89 12.11
CA ASP A 261 30.09 -7.39 13.48
C ASP A 261 29.01 -6.82 14.40
N GLU A 262 28.66 -5.54 14.23
CA GLU A 262 27.62 -4.92 15.05
C GLU A 262 26.22 -5.44 14.71
N VAL A 263 25.89 -5.59 13.43
CA VAL A 263 24.58 -6.13 13.05
C VAL A 263 24.44 -7.60 13.46
N CYS A 264 25.51 -8.38 13.42
CA CYS A 264 25.49 -9.77 13.89
C CYS A 264 25.40 -9.88 15.41
N LYS A 265 25.99 -8.96 16.18
CA LYS A 265 25.76 -8.88 17.63
C LYS A 265 24.30 -8.52 17.95
N LEU A 266 23.71 -7.60 17.21
CA LEU A 266 22.29 -7.26 17.36
C LEU A 266 21.43 -8.49 17.04
N LYS A 267 21.69 -9.20 15.94
CA LYS A 267 20.96 -10.41 15.54
C LYS A 267 21.08 -11.51 16.60
N ALA A 268 22.27 -11.70 17.16
CA ALA A 268 22.48 -12.66 18.25
C ALA A 268 21.71 -12.29 19.54
N ARG A 269 21.46 -11.00 19.77
CA ARG A 269 20.71 -10.50 20.94
C ARG A 269 19.19 -10.54 20.75
N TYR A 270 18.70 -10.09 19.60
CA TYR A 270 17.28 -9.84 19.37
C TYR A 270 16.62 -10.83 18.39
N GLY A 271 17.39 -11.70 17.74
CA GLY A 271 16.91 -12.49 16.60
C GLY A 271 16.72 -11.62 15.35
N GLY A 272 15.81 -11.98 14.47
CA GLY A 272 15.47 -11.20 13.27
C GLY A 272 16.37 -11.47 12.07
N ASN A 273 16.32 -10.57 11.07
CA ASN A 273 17.05 -10.68 9.80
C ASN A 273 17.94 -9.45 9.60
N ALA A 274 19.24 -9.67 9.42
CA ALA A 274 20.15 -8.58 9.13
C ALA A 274 20.17 -8.30 7.62
N ARG A 275 20.34 -7.03 7.26
CA ARG A 275 20.28 -6.52 5.89
C ARG A 275 21.27 -5.39 5.71
N SER A 276 21.87 -5.29 4.52
CA SER A 276 22.48 -4.03 4.06
C SER A 276 21.41 -3.20 3.34
N LEU A 277 21.34 -1.90 3.64
CA LEU A 277 20.49 -0.96 2.92
C LEU A 277 21.17 -0.58 1.61
N ASN A 278 20.71 -1.18 0.51
CA ASN A 278 21.23 -0.96 -0.84
C ASN A 278 20.12 -1.01 -1.90
N ASN A 279 20.47 -0.60 -3.12
CA ASN A 279 19.59 -0.54 -4.28
C ASN A 279 19.74 -1.72 -5.27
N ASN A 280 20.37 -2.83 -4.85
CA ASN A 280 20.67 -3.98 -5.71
C ASN A 280 19.69 -5.15 -5.52
N ALA A 281 18.59 -4.97 -4.79
CA ALA A 281 17.66 -6.03 -4.39
C ALA A 281 18.38 -7.21 -3.69
N ASP A 282 19.40 -6.90 -2.90
CA ASP A 282 20.17 -7.92 -2.18
C ASP A 282 19.41 -8.43 -0.95
N PHE A 283 18.86 -9.61 -1.16
CA PHE A 283 18.21 -10.56 -0.27
C PHE A 283 19.07 -11.16 0.87
N SER A 284 20.35 -10.86 0.97
CA SER A 284 21.30 -11.63 1.79
C SER A 284 21.39 -11.17 3.25
N ASP A 285 21.42 -12.14 4.17
CA ASP A 285 21.77 -11.88 5.57
C ASP A 285 23.30 -11.93 5.70
N PRO A 286 23.97 -10.87 6.20
CA PRO A 286 25.42 -10.83 6.34
C PRO A 286 25.94 -11.65 7.54
N CYS A 287 25.03 -12.21 8.33
CA CYS A 287 25.27 -13.12 9.43
C CYS A 287 24.73 -14.53 9.07
#